data_AF-A0A970W413-F1
#
_entry.id   AF-A0A970W413-F1
#
_cell.length_a   1.000
_cell.length_b   1.000
_cell.length_c   1.000
_cell.angle_alpha   90.00
_cell.angle_beta   90.00
_cell.angle_gamma   90.00
#
_symmetry.space_group_name_H-M   'P 1'
#
loop_
_entity.id
_entity.type
_entity.pdbx_description
1 polymer ?
#
loop_
_entity_poly.entity_id
_entity_poly.type
_entity_poly.pdbx_seq_one_letter_code
_entity_poly.pdbx_strand_id
1 'polypeptide(L)'
;MAESRPTIRLWELFLSLGVFVILVFYAVTALSSADLMWFWPQSSVPQPSRIVIHNQGQERELTAEMAEFEPIAEAAAQVFSRLDTVALIEVGLSDVTLGLYWNDAVVVEFFYEEPIQFHVPFQAGRPTQLLLPVKGPHADKGLFFRGALGQYWFGAMRVRDPETLLKALEPYTS
;
A
#
# COMPACT_ATOMS: atom_id res chain seq x y z
N MET A 1 31.61 -5.33 56.17
CA MET A 1 31.47 -5.08 54.73
C MET A 1 30.28 -4.17 54.54
N ALA A 2 30.50 -2.90 54.18
CA ALA A 2 29.40 -1.97 53.94
C ALA A 2 28.83 -2.23 52.54
N GLU A 3 27.57 -2.65 52.49
CA GLU A 3 26.84 -2.92 51.27
C GLU A 3 26.44 -1.57 50.64
N SER A 4 27.13 -1.19 49.56
CA SER A 4 26.79 -0.01 48.76
C SER A 4 25.42 -0.23 48.11
N ARG A 5 24.37 0.39 48.65
CA ARG A 5 23.04 0.35 48.04
C ARG A 5 23.06 1.17 46.75
N PRO A 6 22.71 0.58 45.59
CA PRO A 6 22.64 1.35 44.35
C PRO A 6 21.54 2.40 44.49
N THR A 7 21.92 3.68 44.55
CA THR A 7 21.00 4.79 44.49
C THR A 7 20.59 4.99 43.03
N ILE A 8 19.47 4.38 42.63
CA ILE A 8 18.89 4.60 41.31
C ILE A 8 18.58 6.09 41.18
N ARG A 9 19.15 6.75 40.18
CA ARG A 9 18.90 8.16 39.94
C ARG A 9 17.50 8.29 39.34
N LEU A 10 16.72 9.29 39.76
CA LEU A 10 15.36 9.53 39.23
C LEU A 10 15.34 9.60 37.69
N TRP A 11 16.40 10.13 37.08
CA TRP A 11 16.59 10.13 35.62
C TRP A 11 16.71 8.73 35.00
N GLU A 12 17.38 7.79 35.66
CA GLU A 12 17.50 6.40 35.20
C GLU A 12 16.14 5.69 35.22
N LEU A 13 15.28 6.03 36.19
CA LEU A 13 13.89 5.55 36.22
C LEU A 13 13.08 6.12 35.05
N PHE A 14 13.18 7.41 34.75
CA PHE A 14 12.48 7.99 33.60
C PHE A 14 12.98 7.42 32.27
N LEU A 15 14.28 7.24 32.12
CA LEU A 15 14.87 6.68 30.90
C LEU A 15 14.45 5.22 30.71
N SER A 16 14.52 4.41 31.76
CA SER A 16 14.07 3.01 31.71
C SER A 16 12.57 2.89 31.42
N LEU A 17 11.74 3.73 32.04
CA LEU A 17 10.31 3.80 31.76
C LEU A 17 10.04 4.19 30.30
N GLY A 18 10.74 5.21 29.79
CA GLY A 18 10.60 5.65 28.40
C GLY A 18 10.97 4.56 27.40
N VAL A 19 12.11 3.87 27.61
CA VAL A 19 12.52 2.73 26.78
C VAL A 19 11.49 1.61 26.85
N PHE A 20 10.98 1.29 28.04
CA PHE A 20 9.96 0.27 28.20
C PHE A 20 8.67 0.59 27.42
N VAL A 21 8.18 1.84 27.50
CA VAL A 21 7.00 2.28 26.74
C VAL A 21 7.22 2.14 25.23
N ILE A 22 8.40 2.54 24.72
CA ILE A 22 8.74 2.40 23.30
C ILE A 22 8.75 0.93 22.87
N LEU A 23 9.36 0.04 23.68
CA LEU A 23 9.42 -1.39 23.39
C LEU A 23 8.03 -2.03 23.38
N VAL A 24 7.17 -1.68 24.33
CA VAL A 24 5.78 -2.17 24.37
C VAL A 24 5.01 -1.67 23.16
N PHE A 25 5.10 -0.38 22.83
CA PHE A 25 4.44 0.20 21.65
C PHE A 25 4.89 -0.48 20.36
N TYR A 26 6.20 -0.70 20.22
CA TYR A 26 6.78 -1.42 19.09
C TYR A 26 6.25 -2.84 18.99
N ALA A 27 6.30 -3.60 20.09
CA ALA A 27 5.88 -5.00 20.12
C ALA A 27 4.39 -5.17 19.81
N VAL A 28 3.53 -4.32 20.40
CA VAL A 28 2.09 -4.34 20.13
C VAL A 28 1.81 -4.03 18.67
N THR A 29 2.44 -2.99 18.10
CA THR A 29 2.25 -2.63 16.70
C THR A 29 2.72 -3.74 15.76
N ALA A 30 3.93 -4.27 15.97
CA ALA A 30 4.50 -5.32 15.13
C ALA A 30 3.70 -6.63 15.16
N LEU A 31 3.15 -7.00 16.34
CA LEU A 31 2.27 -8.15 16.46
C LEU A 31 0.92 -7.92 15.79
N SER A 32 0.36 -6.71 15.92
CA SER A 32 -0.93 -6.33 15.32
C SER A 32 -0.86 -6.27 13.79
N SER A 33 0.20 -5.67 13.23
CA SER A 33 0.42 -5.59 11.79
C SER A 33 0.94 -6.89 11.17
N ALA A 34 1.40 -7.84 12.00
CA ALA A 34 2.18 -9.01 11.59
C ALA A 34 3.44 -8.65 10.79
N ASP A 35 4.03 -7.49 11.08
CA ASP A 35 5.22 -6.96 10.42
C ASP A 35 6.19 -6.33 11.42
N LEU A 36 7.35 -6.96 11.61
CA LEU A 36 8.42 -6.41 12.46
C LEU A 36 9.03 -5.13 11.88
N MET A 37 8.98 -4.95 10.57
CA MET A 37 9.56 -3.82 9.86
C MET A 37 8.52 -2.76 9.50
N TRP A 38 7.39 -2.70 10.21
CA TRP A 38 6.29 -1.76 9.94
C TRP A 38 6.68 -0.27 9.88
N PHE A 39 7.80 0.10 10.50
CA PHE A 39 8.35 1.45 10.54
C PHE A 39 9.36 1.73 9.41
N TRP A 40 9.65 0.73 8.58
CA TRP A 40 10.60 0.84 7.49
C TRP A 40 9.98 1.67 6.35
N PRO A 41 10.67 2.72 5.87
CA PRO A 41 10.05 3.72 5.00
C PRO A 41 9.79 3.23 3.56
N GLN A 42 10.31 2.07 3.18
CA GLN A 42 10.28 1.59 1.81
C GLN A 42 9.64 0.21 1.75
N SER A 43 8.43 0.12 1.17
CA SER A 43 7.80 -1.17 0.90
C SER A 43 8.47 -1.85 -0.28
N SER A 44 8.71 -3.16 -0.16
CA SER A 44 9.16 -3.96 -1.30
C SER A 44 7.94 -4.31 -2.13
N VAL A 45 7.69 -3.51 -3.18
CA VAL A 45 6.66 -3.79 -4.16
C VAL A 45 7.36 -4.45 -5.35
N PRO A 46 7.13 -5.76 -5.62
CA PRO A 46 7.68 -6.42 -6.79
C PRO A 46 7.13 -5.79 -8.07
N GLN A 47 7.71 -6.12 -9.23
CA GLN A 47 7.05 -5.79 -10.48
C GLN A 47 5.75 -6.61 -10.60
N PRO A 48 4.67 -6.04 -11.16
CA PRO A 48 3.48 -6.82 -11.50
C PRO A 48 3.86 -7.92 -12.49
N SER A 49 3.12 -9.02 -12.53
CA SER A 49 3.19 -10.02 -13.60
C SER A 49 2.27 -9.67 -14.77
N ARG A 50 1.21 -8.91 -14.47
CA ARG A 50 0.20 -8.48 -15.43
C ARG A 50 -0.42 -7.17 -15.00
N ILE A 51 -0.73 -6.32 -15.98
CA ILE A 51 -1.45 -5.07 -15.79
C ILE A 51 -2.72 -5.13 -16.64
N VAL A 52 -3.89 -4.84 -16.07
CA VAL A 52 -5.15 -4.77 -16.83
C VAL A 52 -5.68 -3.35 -16.75
N ILE A 53 -5.87 -2.73 -17.91
CA ILE A 53 -6.42 -1.38 -18.03
C ILE A 53 -7.88 -1.52 -18.44
N HIS A 54 -8.78 -1.04 -17.59
CA HIS A 54 -10.20 -0.93 -17.90
C HIS A 54 -10.48 0.51 -18.31
N ASN A 55 -11.01 0.70 -19.51
CA ASN A 55 -11.39 2.00 -20.04
C ASN A 55 -12.79 1.91 -20.63
N GLN A 56 -13.79 2.41 -19.88
CA GLN A 56 -15.19 2.52 -20.35
C GLN A 56 -15.74 1.21 -20.92
N GLY A 57 -15.61 0.11 -20.17
CA GLY A 57 -16.09 -1.21 -20.59
C GLY A 57 -15.14 -1.99 -21.49
N GLN A 58 -14.03 -1.40 -21.93
CA GLN A 58 -12.98 -2.10 -22.67
C GLN A 58 -11.85 -2.53 -21.73
N GLU A 59 -11.36 -3.74 -21.93
CA GLU A 59 -10.23 -4.28 -21.17
C GLU A 59 -9.02 -4.45 -22.08
N ARG A 60 -7.87 -3.97 -21.61
CA ARG A 60 -6.57 -4.20 -22.24
C ARG A 60 -5.62 -4.80 -21.23
N GLU A 61 -5.25 -6.04 -21.49
CA GLU A 61 -4.24 -6.76 -20.73
C GLU A 61 -2.84 -6.47 -21.28
N LEU A 62 -1.90 -6.13 -20.39
CA LEU A 62 -0.48 -5.94 -20.68
C LEU A 62 0.34 -6.96 -19.89
N THR A 63 1.29 -7.59 -20.57
CA THR A 63 2.23 -8.56 -20.00
C THR A 63 3.67 -8.13 -20.30
N ALA A 64 4.64 -8.72 -19.60
CA ALA A 64 6.07 -8.39 -19.74
C ALA A 64 6.64 -8.54 -21.16
N GLU A 65 5.94 -9.25 -22.06
CA GLU A 65 6.35 -9.39 -23.47
C GLU A 65 6.01 -8.16 -24.32
N MET A 66 5.16 -7.26 -23.82
CA MET A 66 4.70 -6.06 -24.52
C MET A 66 5.60 -4.87 -24.19
N ALA A 67 5.97 -4.08 -25.20
CA ALA A 67 6.84 -2.92 -25.02
C ALA A 67 6.22 -1.85 -24.09
N GLU A 68 4.89 -1.80 -24.04
CA GLU A 68 4.10 -0.89 -23.20
C GLU A 68 4.15 -1.23 -21.70
N PHE A 69 4.52 -2.46 -21.35
CA PHE A 69 4.43 -2.96 -19.99
C PHE A 69 5.47 -2.36 -19.05
N GLU A 70 6.75 -2.40 -19.44
CA GLU A 70 7.88 -2.03 -18.57
C GLU A 70 7.75 -0.61 -18.01
N PRO A 71 7.43 0.43 -18.82
CA PRO A 71 7.31 1.80 -18.30
C PRO A 71 6.20 1.94 -17.24
N ILE A 72 5.09 1.21 -17.38
CA ILE A 72 3.99 1.25 -16.42
C ILE A 72 4.36 0.44 -15.16
N ALA A 73 4.98 -0.73 -15.33
CA ALA A 73 5.43 -1.58 -14.23
C ALA A 73 6.46 -0.88 -13.35
N GLU A 74 7.46 -0.22 -13.94
CA GLU A 74 8.46 0.57 -13.22
C GLU A 74 7.83 1.76 -12.47
N ALA A 75 6.93 2.50 -13.14
CA ALA A 75 6.22 3.61 -12.52
C ALA A 75 5.36 3.13 -11.35
N ALA A 76 4.68 1.99 -11.48
CA ALA A 76 3.88 1.38 -10.42
C ALA A 76 4.74 0.99 -9.22
N ALA A 77 5.87 0.31 -9.45
CA ALA A 77 6.81 -0.05 -8.38
C ALA A 77 7.32 1.21 -7.64
N GLN A 78 7.66 2.27 -8.38
CA GLN A 78 8.11 3.52 -7.78
C GLN A 78 7.03 4.18 -6.92
N VAL A 79 5.80 4.27 -7.43
CA VAL A 79 4.68 4.93 -6.75
C VAL A 79 4.21 4.13 -5.53
N PHE A 80 4.02 2.83 -5.66
CA PHE A 80 3.53 1.98 -4.56
C PHE A 80 4.58 1.72 -3.47
N SER A 81 5.88 1.90 -3.76
CA SER A 81 6.92 1.85 -2.73
C SER A 81 6.91 3.07 -1.78
N ARG A 82 6.21 4.16 -2.16
CA ARG A 82 6.18 5.45 -1.46
C ARG A 82 4.76 5.82 -1.03
N LEU A 83 4.33 5.25 0.09
CA LEU A 83 2.98 5.45 0.60
C LEU A 83 2.90 6.64 1.56
N ASP A 84 1.72 7.24 1.61
CA ASP A 84 1.35 8.17 2.69
C ASP A 84 0.88 7.33 3.88
N THR A 85 1.84 6.94 4.74
CA THR A 85 1.78 5.75 5.60
C THR A 85 1.11 5.93 6.97
N VAL A 86 0.36 7.00 7.21
CA VAL A 86 -0.09 7.31 8.58
C VAL A 86 -1.34 6.55 9.01
N ALA A 87 -2.24 6.20 8.07
CA ALA A 87 -3.47 5.49 8.40
C ALA A 87 -4.08 4.77 7.20
N LEU A 88 -4.84 3.71 7.50
CA LEU A 88 -5.77 3.12 6.56
C LEU A 88 -6.95 4.07 6.33
N ILE A 89 -7.33 4.29 5.07
CA ILE A 89 -8.46 5.16 4.75
C ILE A 89 -9.71 4.29 4.71
N GLU A 90 -10.70 4.60 5.55
CA GLU A 90 -11.98 3.88 5.71
C GLU A 90 -12.90 4.04 4.49
N VAL A 91 -12.40 3.63 3.33
CA VAL A 91 -13.10 3.60 2.05
C VAL A 91 -12.98 2.18 1.52
N GLY A 92 -14.11 1.63 1.12
CA GLY A 92 -14.21 0.35 0.41
C GLY A 92 -14.89 0.55 -0.93
N LEU A 93 -14.81 -0.47 -1.78
CA LEU A 93 -15.52 -0.50 -3.05
C LEU A 93 -16.84 -1.25 -2.86
N SER A 94 -17.95 -0.53 -3.00
CA SER A 94 -19.26 -1.17 -3.07
C SER A 94 -19.43 -1.88 -4.42
N ASP A 95 -20.35 -2.84 -4.52
CA ASP A 95 -20.68 -3.49 -5.79
C ASP A 95 -21.09 -2.46 -6.87
N VAL A 96 -21.77 -1.38 -6.46
CA VAL A 96 -22.13 -0.27 -7.35
C VAL A 96 -20.88 0.45 -7.86
N THR A 97 -19.92 0.71 -6.98
CA THR A 97 -18.65 1.36 -7.36
C THR A 97 -17.82 0.48 -8.28
N LEU A 98 -17.74 -0.83 -8.00
CA LEU A 98 -17.07 -1.79 -8.87
C LEU A 98 -17.76 -1.87 -10.24
N GLY A 99 -19.10 -1.87 -10.26
CA GLY A 99 -19.87 -1.79 -11.50
C GLY A 99 -19.51 -0.56 -12.33
N LEU A 100 -19.38 0.61 -11.70
CA LEU A 100 -18.93 1.82 -12.41
C LEU A 100 -17.49 1.69 -12.93
N TYR A 101 -16.59 1.07 -12.16
CA TYR A 101 -15.21 0.85 -12.58
C TYR A 101 -15.10 -0.02 -13.82
N TRP A 102 -15.93 -1.05 -13.92
CA TRP A 102 -15.92 -1.97 -15.04
C TRP A 102 -16.60 -1.43 -16.29
N ASN A 103 -17.60 -0.56 -16.15
CA ASN A 103 -18.41 -0.13 -17.29
C ASN A 103 -18.13 1.29 -17.76
N ASP A 104 -17.87 2.23 -16.84
CA ASP A 104 -17.94 3.66 -17.16
C ASP A 104 -16.67 4.44 -16.78
N ALA A 105 -15.82 3.88 -15.93
CA ALA A 105 -14.64 4.55 -15.40
C ALA A 105 -13.36 4.15 -16.15
N VAL A 106 -12.24 4.74 -15.74
CA VAL A 106 -10.91 4.29 -16.14
C VAL A 106 -10.17 3.84 -14.89
N VAL A 107 -9.88 2.55 -14.80
CA VAL A 107 -9.15 1.95 -13.68
C VAL A 107 -8.05 1.05 -14.19
N VAL A 108 -6.99 0.91 -13.39
CA VAL A 108 -5.86 0.05 -13.70
C VAL A 108 -5.66 -0.94 -12.58
N GLU A 109 -5.53 -2.19 -12.97
CA GLU A 109 -5.28 -3.31 -12.10
C GLU A 109 -3.85 -3.79 -12.27
N PHE A 110 -3.19 -4.05 -11.15
CA PHE A 110 -1.86 -4.62 -11.10
C PHE A 110 -1.95 -5.97 -10.40
N PHE A 111 -1.56 -7.03 -11.09
CA PHE A 111 -1.52 -8.39 -10.57
C PHE A 111 -0.09 -8.80 -10.28
N TYR A 112 0.12 -9.51 -9.18
CA TYR A 112 1.43 -9.92 -8.70
C TYR A 112 1.42 -11.43 -8.43
N GLU A 113 2.50 -12.12 -8.82
CA GLU A 113 2.67 -13.55 -8.51
C GLU A 113 2.91 -13.77 -7.02
N GLU A 114 3.68 -12.88 -6.41
CA GLU A 114 3.99 -12.90 -4.98
C GLU A 114 3.16 -11.86 -4.23
N PRO A 115 2.71 -12.16 -3.00
CA PRO A 115 2.01 -11.17 -2.20
C PRO A 115 2.88 -9.97 -1.85
N ILE A 116 2.31 -8.77 -1.99
CA ILE A 116 2.98 -7.51 -1.68
C ILE A 116 3.04 -7.33 -0.16
N GLN A 117 4.20 -6.89 0.34
CA GLN A 117 4.35 -6.51 1.74
C GLN A 117 4.46 -5.00 1.88
N PHE A 118 3.43 -4.39 2.45
CA PHE A 118 3.44 -2.99 2.84
C PHE A 118 3.93 -2.86 4.27
N HIS A 119 5.05 -2.16 4.46
CA HIS A 119 5.59 -1.88 5.79
C HIS A 119 4.81 -0.75 6.45
N VAL A 120 3.68 -1.10 7.08
CA VAL A 120 2.74 -0.14 7.68
C VAL A 120 2.27 -0.58 9.07
N PRO A 121 1.89 0.36 9.97
CA PRO A 121 1.54 0.06 11.36
C PRO A 121 0.14 -0.57 11.54
N PHE A 122 -0.46 -1.09 10.48
CA PHE A 122 -1.79 -1.70 10.49
C PHE A 122 -1.83 -2.95 9.62
N GLN A 123 -2.90 -3.72 9.72
CA GLN A 123 -3.04 -4.97 8.95
C GLN A 123 -3.30 -4.68 7.46
N ALA A 124 -2.23 -4.59 6.68
CA ALA A 124 -2.30 -4.43 5.23
C ALA A 124 -2.64 -5.73 4.48
N GLY A 125 -2.75 -6.85 5.19
CA GLY A 125 -2.93 -8.15 4.56
C GLY A 125 -1.73 -8.51 3.67
N ARG A 126 -1.97 -9.40 2.71
CA ARG A 126 -0.97 -9.86 1.73
C ARG A 126 -1.58 -9.85 0.32
N PRO A 127 -1.83 -8.66 -0.24
CA PRO A 127 -2.54 -8.54 -1.51
C PRO A 127 -1.67 -9.05 -2.66
N THR A 128 -2.31 -9.69 -3.62
CA THR A 128 -1.70 -10.09 -4.91
C THR A 128 -2.26 -9.26 -6.06
N GLN A 129 -3.08 -8.27 -5.74
CA GLN A 129 -3.79 -7.43 -6.69
C GLN A 129 -3.96 -6.02 -6.12
N LEU A 130 -3.69 -5.00 -6.91
CA LEU A 130 -3.95 -3.61 -6.59
C LEU A 130 -4.83 -2.99 -7.66
N LEU A 131 -5.81 -2.18 -7.27
CA LEU A 131 -6.64 -1.40 -8.19
C LEU A 131 -6.43 0.10 -7.94
N LEU A 132 -6.08 0.81 -9.01
CA LEU A 132 -5.88 2.25 -9.03
C LEU A 132 -6.94 2.91 -9.92
N PRO A 133 -7.83 3.75 -9.38
CA PRO A 133 -8.73 4.56 -10.18
C PRO A 133 -7.95 5.70 -10.85
N VAL A 134 -8.09 5.82 -12.17
CA VAL A 134 -7.46 6.88 -12.99
C VAL A 134 -8.49 7.96 -13.37
N LYS A 135 -9.71 7.56 -13.73
CA LYS A 135 -10.87 8.44 -13.93
C LYS A 135 -12.10 7.83 -13.27
N GLY A 136 -13.00 8.67 -12.76
CA GLY A 136 -14.23 8.24 -12.09
C GLY A 136 -14.15 8.32 -10.56
N PRO A 137 -14.97 7.56 -9.82
CA PRO A 137 -14.98 7.60 -8.36
C PRO A 137 -13.59 7.38 -7.77
N HIS A 138 -13.20 8.21 -6.79
CA HIS A 138 -11.93 8.12 -6.04
C HIS A 138 -10.63 8.43 -6.80
N ALA A 139 -10.66 8.73 -8.10
CA ALA A 139 -9.47 9.00 -8.91
C ALA A 139 -8.67 10.23 -8.44
N ASP A 140 -9.34 11.26 -7.93
CA ASP A 140 -8.75 12.53 -7.49
C ASP A 140 -8.05 12.45 -6.12
N LYS A 141 -8.09 11.29 -5.45
CA LYS A 141 -7.66 11.14 -4.05
C LYS A 141 -6.33 10.41 -3.87
N GLY A 142 -5.69 10.00 -4.98
CA GLY A 142 -4.48 9.18 -4.98
C GLY A 142 -4.67 7.85 -4.24
N LEU A 143 -5.89 7.31 -4.26
CA LEU A 143 -6.23 6.09 -3.55
C LEU A 143 -5.97 4.88 -4.43
N PHE A 144 -5.51 3.80 -3.82
CA PHE A 144 -5.55 2.47 -4.42
C PHE A 144 -6.15 1.47 -3.44
N PHE A 145 -6.70 0.40 -4.01
CA PHE A 145 -7.39 -0.64 -3.29
C PHE A 145 -6.58 -1.92 -3.35
N ARG A 146 -6.48 -2.59 -2.22
CA ARG A 146 -5.79 -3.87 -2.08
C ARG A 146 -6.78 -5.00 -2.29
N GLY A 147 -6.33 -6.08 -2.93
CA GLY A 147 -7.16 -7.24 -3.16
C GLY A 147 -6.36 -8.52 -3.39
N ALA A 148 -7.10 -9.60 -3.54
CA ALA A 148 -6.61 -10.89 -3.99
C ALA A 148 -7.78 -11.67 -4.60
N LEU A 149 -7.47 -12.55 -5.57
CA LEU A 149 -8.45 -13.45 -6.19
C LEU A 149 -9.68 -12.71 -6.77
N GLY A 150 -9.49 -11.52 -7.34
CA GLY A 150 -10.57 -10.72 -7.94
C GLY A 150 -11.47 -10.02 -6.92
N GLN A 151 -11.10 -10.01 -5.64
CA GLN A 151 -11.83 -9.33 -4.58
C GLN A 151 -10.99 -8.21 -3.97
N TYR A 152 -11.60 -7.05 -3.74
CA TYR A 152 -10.96 -5.92 -3.06
C TYR A 152 -11.40 -5.81 -1.62
N TRP A 153 -10.45 -5.50 -0.77
CA TRP A 153 -10.66 -5.40 0.67
C TRP A 153 -11.05 -3.98 1.05
N PHE A 154 -11.74 -3.88 2.18
CA PHE A 154 -11.98 -2.60 2.83
C PHE A 154 -10.67 -1.96 3.27
N GLY A 155 -10.58 -0.64 3.16
CA GLY A 155 -9.41 0.13 3.57
C GLY A 155 -8.50 0.44 2.39
N ALA A 156 -8.80 1.55 1.72
CA ALA A 156 -7.93 2.11 0.70
C ALA A 156 -6.61 2.60 1.31
N MET A 157 -5.56 2.58 0.50
CA MET A 157 -4.28 3.19 0.82
C MET A 157 -4.04 4.37 -0.11
N ARG A 158 -3.19 5.31 0.31
CA ARG A 158 -2.86 6.50 -0.48
C ARG A 158 -1.40 6.46 -0.90
N VAL A 159 -1.15 6.71 -2.18
CA VAL A 159 0.19 6.94 -2.70
C VAL A 159 0.58 8.40 -2.45
N ARG A 160 1.85 8.66 -2.16
CA ARG A 160 2.32 10.03 -1.89
C ARG A 160 2.32 10.91 -3.15
N ASP A 161 2.69 10.31 -4.27
CA ASP A 161 2.81 10.99 -5.56
C ASP A 161 2.36 10.04 -6.68
N PRO A 162 1.12 10.15 -7.17
CA PRO A 162 0.62 9.30 -8.25
C PRO A 162 1.09 9.77 -9.64
N GLU A 163 1.66 10.97 -9.79
CA GLU A 163 1.81 11.61 -11.10
C GLU A 163 2.66 10.79 -12.08
N THR A 164 3.73 10.16 -11.61
CA THR A 164 4.61 9.35 -12.47
C THR A 164 3.85 8.19 -13.10
N LEU A 165 2.99 7.51 -12.33
CA LEU A 165 2.18 6.42 -12.84
C LEU A 165 1.05 6.92 -13.73
N LEU A 166 0.38 8.02 -13.35
CA LEU A 166 -0.67 8.61 -14.18
C LEU A 166 -0.15 9.03 -15.56
N LYS A 167 1.04 9.65 -15.62
CA LYS A 167 1.71 10.00 -16.89
C LYS A 167 2.02 8.79 -17.75
N ALA A 168 2.49 7.69 -17.15
CA ALA A 168 2.73 6.44 -17.88
C ALA A 168 1.44 5.83 -18.46
N LEU A 169 0.29 6.12 -17.83
CA LEU A 169 -1.03 5.61 -18.22
C LEU A 169 -1.78 6.53 -19.21
N GLU A 170 -1.39 7.79 -19.38
CA GLU A 170 -2.05 8.76 -20.28
C GLU A 170 -2.37 8.19 -21.68
N PRO A 171 -1.46 7.46 -22.37
CA PRO A 171 -1.72 6.94 -23.72
C PRO A 171 -2.86 5.92 -23.81
N TYR A 172 -3.25 5.31 -22.69
CA TYR A 172 -4.24 4.23 -22.64
C TYR A 172 -5.57 4.66 -22.02
N THR A 173 -5.59 5.88 -21.49
CA THR A 173 -6.68 6.40 -20.66
C THR A 173 -7.34 7.64 -21.25
N SER A 174 -6.90 8.09 -22.44
CA SER A 174 -7.47 9.20 -23.20
C SER A 174 -8.88 8.92 -23.69
#